data_AF-A0A9N7BPE2-F1
#
_entry.id   AF-A0A9N7BPE2-F1
#
_cell.length_a   1.000
_cell.length_b   1.000
_cell.length_c   1.000
_cell.angle_alpha   90.00
_cell.angle_beta   90.00
_cell.angle_gamma   90.00
#
_symmetry.space_group_name_H-M   'P 1'
#
loop_
_entity.id
_entity.type
_entity.pdbx_description
1 polymer ?
#
loop_
_entity_poly.entity_id
_entity_poly.type
_entity_poly.pdbx_seq_one_letter_code
_entity_poly.pdbx_strand_id
1 'polypeptide(L)'
;MKAKLPKDELRVWLILNLDKSKFNKMASRSEAYLKEGLTIDPRNAFINENGEIDSYGWNVPDEYNTVTSRQQRDNSERRVFGYNSWHSRTSYDIENGNYEGWNTTRVDLKNDPVFKEYKIDEDAGIKITKLERKNRVEEKNGLINEGVVVEIDASNTKGYDRLESLIKKFQSKGQKITSYRIKNIGEKDSAQAFGKILAALPTELPQLELFFSDRDPNTASLINLEDKKIKELSLYTNGNSLKQAWSFNPLSFRNTEWINTIDYNVSSEYGRNAKIYTRVTFNTLAFDEKDYNNGNLERINDGLRMAYYARNNEPIFQGGFGPGLNPDTKLGDNSYPSGLDFSRVTKIKSLKGLVFNDTQNPGNGSRKITELTLFNDKDYFEISLDELSKANMEHLSTGGSPVAPKLYFSNGSTTTKMRITTNGTSQLDQSAINNLNSYFSYNEALKASKTIQVDNTSSTLAQSLKNLGYNVETSSNNIIT
;
A
#
# COMPACT_ATOMS: atom_id res chain seq x y z
N MET A 1 -52.05 40.51 -30.54
CA MET A 1 -50.62 40.81 -30.32
C MET A 1 -50.03 39.73 -29.42
N LYS A 2 -49.27 38.78 -29.96
CA LYS A 2 -48.44 37.89 -29.10
C LYS A 2 -47.22 38.70 -28.71
N ALA A 3 -47.11 39.07 -27.43
CA ALA A 3 -45.85 39.62 -26.92
C ALA A 3 -44.76 38.58 -27.20
N LYS A 4 -43.77 38.93 -28.01
CA LYS A 4 -42.59 38.08 -28.21
C LYS A 4 -41.89 38.01 -26.87
N LEU A 5 -41.90 36.83 -26.25
CA LEU A 5 -41.07 36.57 -25.08
C LEU A 5 -39.61 36.92 -25.42
N PRO A 6 -38.87 37.56 -24.50
CA PRO A 6 -37.42 37.66 -24.57
C PRO A 6 -36.80 36.30 -24.90
N LYS A 7 -35.67 36.30 -25.62
CA LYS A 7 -35.06 35.10 -26.20
C LYS A 7 -34.82 33.98 -25.17
N ASP A 8 -34.46 34.35 -23.94
CA ASP A 8 -34.18 33.38 -22.87
C ASP A 8 -35.46 32.86 -22.21
N GLU A 9 -36.50 33.69 -22.06
CA GLU A 9 -37.82 33.25 -21.62
C GLU A 9 -38.48 32.31 -22.64
N LEU A 10 -38.31 32.58 -23.94
CA LEU A 10 -38.78 31.69 -25.00
C LEU A 10 -38.08 30.33 -24.95
N ARG A 11 -36.77 30.29 -24.67
CA ARG A 11 -36.00 29.04 -24.54
C ARG A 11 -36.46 28.22 -23.33
N VAL A 12 -36.64 28.87 -22.18
CA VAL A 12 -37.17 28.19 -20.98
C VAL A 12 -38.58 27.69 -21.22
N TRP A 13 -39.45 28.50 -21.83
CA TRP A 13 -40.80 28.10 -22.18
C TRP A 13 -40.81 26.89 -23.13
N LEU A 14 -39.96 26.86 -24.15
CA LEU A 14 -39.84 25.73 -25.06
C LEU A 14 -39.40 24.45 -24.33
N ILE A 15 -38.38 24.52 -23.47
CA ILE A 15 -37.90 23.36 -22.68
C ILE A 15 -39.01 22.79 -21.79
N LEU A 16 -39.75 23.67 -21.10
CA LEU A 16 -40.84 23.26 -20.19
C LEU A 16 -42.04 22.68 -20.93
N ASN A 17 -42.25 23.02 -22.20
CA ASN A 17 -43.38 22.59 -23.02
C ASN A 17 -42.98 21.56 -24.10
N LEU A 18 -41.80 20.94 -24.00
CA LEU A 18 -41.44 19.82 -24.87
C LEU A 18 -42.38 18.64 -24.62
N ASP A 19 -43.04 18.17 -25.68
CA ASP A 19 -43.79 16.92 -25.65
C ASP A 19 -42.84 15.72 -25.65
N LYS A 20 -42.49 15.26 -24.45
CA LYS A 20 -41.55 14.14 -24.25
C LYS A 20 -42.03 12.84 -24.89
N SER A 21 -43.33 12.69 -25.16
CA SER A 21 -43.87 11.48 -25.82
C SER A 21 -43.41 11.32 -27.27
N LYS A 22 -42.88 12.40 -27.88
CA LYS A 22 -42.37 12.41 -29.26
C LYS A 22 -40.93 11.95 -29.37
N PHE A 23 -40.17 11.88 -28.26
CA PHE A 23 -38.80 11.39 -28.24
C PHE A 23 -38.79 9.87 -28.04
N ASN A 24 -39.17 9.14 -29.07
CA ASN A 24 -39.32 7.68 -29.02
C ASN A 24 -38.49 6.94 -30.07
N LYS A 25 -37.66 7.67 -30.84
CA LYS A 25 -36.80 7.13 -31.89
C LYS A 25 -35.35 7.46 -31.57
N MET A 26 -34.46 6.48 -31.68
CA MET A 26 -33.02 6.70 -31.58
C MET A 26 -32.44 7.11 -32.93
N ALA A 27 -31.40 7.93 -32.91
CA ALA A 27 -30.62 8.23 -34.11
C ALA A 27 -29.90 6.96 -34.59
N SER A 28 -29.69 6.82 -35.91
CA SER A 28 -29.06 5.64 -36.50
C SER A 28 -27.67 5.33 -35.92
N ARG A 29 -26.93 6.37 -35.49
CA ARG A 29 -25.65 6.23 -34.79
C ARG A 29 -25.82 5.55 -33.43
N SER A 30 -26.78 5.99 -32.63
CA SER A 30 -27.10 5.36 -31.34
C SER A 30 -27.64 3.93 -31.49
N GLU A 31 -28.42 3.66 -32.53
CA GLU A 31 -28.85 2.29 -32.86
C GLU A 31 -27.68 1.36 -33.23
N ALA A 32 -26.67 1.87 -33.92
CA ALA A 32 -25.48 1.09 -34.26
C ALA A 32 -24.71 0.65 -33.01
N TYR A 33 -24.45 1.58 -32.08
CA TYR A 33 -23.80 1.26 -30.81
C TYR A 33 -24.64 0.35 -29.92
N LEU A 34 -25.97 0.49 -29.94
CA LEU A 34 -26.85 -0.44 -29.21
C LEU A 34 -26.73 -1.88 -29.71
N LYS A 35 -26.57 -2.09 -31.02
CA LYS A 35 -26.33 -3.43 -31.59
C LYS A 35 -24.99 -4.04 -31.15
N GLU A 36 -24.03 -3.20 -30.77
CA GLU A 36 -22.74 -3.61 -30.20
C GLU A 36 -22.81 -3.85 -28.68
N GLY A 37 -24.00 -3.66 -28.06
CA GLY A 37 -24.22 -3.87 -26.63
C GLY A 37 -23.95 -2.64 -25.76
N LEU A 38 -23.78 -1.46 -26.35
CA LEU A 38 -23.60 -0.20 -25.62
C LEU A 38 -24.92 0.57 -25.50
N THR A 39 -25.14 1.24 -24.39
CA THR A 39 -26.31 2.08 -24.13
C THR A 39 -25.93 3.56 -24.09
N ILE A 40 -26.89 4.42 -24.41
CA ILE A 40 -26.71 5.87 -24.33
C ILE A 40 -26.34 6.28 -22.90
N ASP A 41 -25.24 7.01 -22.74
CA ASP A 41 -24.90 7.66 -21.46
C ASP A 41 -25.91 8.80 -21.19
N PRO A 42 -26.73 8.71 -20.13
CA PRO A 42 -27.74 9.73 -19.83
C PRO A 42 -27.16 11.13 -19.61
N ARG A 43 -25.88 11.23 -19.21
CA ARG A 43 -25.21 12.53 -18.97
C ARG A 43 -24.75 13.21 -20.26
N ASN A 44 -24.69 12.45 -21.36
CA ASN A 44 -24.25 12.92 -22.66
C ASN A 44 -25.36 12.84 -23.71
N ALA A 45 -26.57 12.45 -23.30
CA ALA A 45 -27.74 12.30 -24.16
C ALA A 45 -28.27 13.67 -24.61
N PHE A 46 -28.69 13.76 -25.86
CA PHE A 46 -29.33 14.93 -26.44
C PHE A 46 -30.37 14.55 -27.49
N ILE A 47 -31.22 15.51 -27.86
CA ILE A 47 -32.16 15.36 -28.98
C ILE A 47 -31.56 16.08 -30.19
N ASN A 48 -31.38 15.36 -31.30
CA ASN A 48 -30.80 15.93 -32.51
C ASN A 48 -31.83 16.79 -33.29
N GLU A 49 -31.40 17.41 -34.39
CA GLU A 49 -32.25 18.25 -35.25
C GLU A 49 -33.45 17.52 -35.87
N ASN A 50 -33.38 16.18 -35.95
CA ASN A 50 -34.45 15.32 -36.45
C ASN A 50 -35.43 14.85 -35.35
N GLY A 51 -35.24 15.31 -34.10
CA GLY A 51 -36.06 14.90 -32.97
C GLY A 51 -35.73 13.50 -32.42
N GLU A 52 -34.57 12.95 -32.76
CA GLU A 52 -34.13 11.62 -32.36
C GLU A 52 -33.23 11.69 -31.13
N ILE A 53 -33.28 10.65 -30.29
CA ILE A 53 -32.41 10.49 -29.13
C ILE A 53 -31.03 10.07 -29.63
N ASP A 54 -30.01 10.85 -29.28
CA ASP A 54 -28.63 10.55 -29.57
C ASP A 54 -27.73 10.89 -28.37
N SER A 55 -26.43 10.57 -28.45
CA SER A 55 -25.49 10.85 -27.36
C SER A 55 -24.12 11.28 -27.87
N TYR A 56 -23.36 11.96 -27.01
CA TYR A 56 -21.92 12.12 -27.19
C TYR A 56 -21.11 10.97 -26.55
N GLY A 57 -21.77 10.04 -25.86
CA GLY A 57 -21.14 8.85 -25.28
C GLY A 57 -22.09 7.64 -25.18
N TRP A 58 -21.56 6.46 -25.44
CA TRP A 58 -22.23 5.17 -25.25
C TRP A 58 -21.36 4.28 -24.37
N ASN A 59 -21.95 3.69 -23.35
CA ASN A 59 -21.26 2.87 -22.36
C ASN A 59 -21.90 1.50 -22.28
N VAL A 60 -21.13 0.50 -21.86
CA VAL A 60 -21.69 -0.79 -21.43
C VAL A 60 -22.70 -0.50 -20.31
N PRO A 61 -23.89 -1.12 -20.31
CA PRO A 61 -24.83 -0.96 -19.19
C PRO A 61 -24.14 -1.26 -17.86
N ASP A 62 -24.50 -0.51 -16.81
CA ASP A 62 -23.81 -0.62 -15.52
C ASP A 62 -23.82 -2.06 -14.97
N GLU A 63 -24.86 -2.86 -15.28
CA GLU A 63 -24.94 -4.26 -14.86
C GLU A 63 -23.91 -5.17 -15.56
N TYR A 64 -23.45 -4.80 -16.75
CA TYR A 64 -22.46 -5.53 -17.55
C TYR A 64 -21.06 -4.90 -17.49
N ASN A 65 -20.92 -3.74 -16.85
CA ASN A 65 -19.62 -3.11 -16.64
C ASN A 65 -18.85 -3.87 -15.55
N THR A 66 -17.80 -4.57 -15.97
CA THR A 66 -17.01 -5.46 -15.09
C THR A 66 -16.32 -4.72 -13.95
N VAL A 67 -16.04 -3.42 -14.10
CA VAL A 67 -15.40 -2.59 -13.07
C VAL A 67 -16.41 -2.21 -11.99
N THR A 68 -17.55 -1.64 -12.37
CA THR A 68 -18.59 -1.24 -11.41
C THR A 68 -19.19 -2.45 -10.73
N SER A 69 -19.45 -3.55 -11.46
CA SER A 69 -19.93 -4.81 -10.90
C SER A 69 -18.91 -5.43 -9.93
N ARG A 70 -17.60 -5.35 -10.23
CA ARG A 70 -16.55 -5.76 -9.27
C ARG A 70 -16.58 -4.90 -8.01
N GLN A 71 -16.61 -3.57 -8.15
CA GLN A 71 -16.61 -2.67 -6.99
C GLN A 71 -17.85 -2.85 -6.12
N GLN A 72 -19.03 -3.01 -6.72
CA GLN A 72 -20.27 -3.28 -6.01
C GLN A 72 -20.24 -4.62 -5.27
N ARG A 73 -19.66 -5.66 -5.88
CA ARG A 73 -19.44 -6.95 -5.22
C ARG A 73 -18.45 -6.83 -4.07
N ASP A 74 -17.32 -6.15 -4.25
CA ASP A 74 -16.33 -5.95 -3.19
C ASP A 74 -16.94 -5.13 -2.02
N ASN A 75 -17.71 -4.08 -2.31
CA ASN A 75 -18.43 -3.28 -1.31
C ASN A 75 -19.52 -4.07 -0.57
N SER A 76 -20.21 -4.99 -1.25
CA SER A 76 -21.33 -5.72 -0.66
C SER A 76 -20.89 -6.99 0.07
N GLU A 77 -19.90 -7.72 -0.43
CA GLU A 77 -19.51 -9.04 0.09
C GLU A 77 -18.25 -8.99 0.96
N ARG A 78 -17.24 -8.19 0.61
CA ARG A 78 -15.94 -8.20 1.29
C ARG A 78 -15.88 -7.25 2.48
N ARG A 79 -16.54 -6.10 2.40
CA ARG A 79 -16.64 -5.16 3.51
C ARG A 79 -17.31 -5.77 4.73
N VAL A 80 -16.90 -5.31 5.90
CA VAL A 80 -17.55 -5.63 7.17
C VAL A 80 -18.82 -4.79 7.28
N PHE A 81 -18.69 -3.47 7.16
CA PHE A 81 -19.81 -2.55 7.04
C PHE A 81 -20.21 -2.40 5.56
N GLY A 82 -20.59 -3.51 4.93
CA GLY A 82 -20.85 -3.57 3.50
C GLY A 82 -22.15 -2.92 3.04
N TYR A 83 -22.22 -2.56 1.77
CA TYR A 83 -23.34 -1.88 1.13
C TYR A 83 -23.40 -2.19 -0.37
N ASN A 84 -24.59 -2.10 -0.97
CA ASN A 84 -24.83 -2.53 -2.34
C ASN A 84 -24.76 -1.36 -3.34
N SER A 85 -23.57 -0.81 -3.51
CA SER A 85 -23.28 0.30 -4.42
C SER A 85 -21.86 0.16 -4.94
N TRP A 86 -21.59 0.56 -6.19
CA TRP A 86 -20.22 0.56 -6.73
C TRP A 86 -19.40 1.75 -6.20
N HIS A 87 -20.04 2.75 -5.60
CA HIS A 87 -19.35 3.93 -5.09
C HIS A 87 -18.40 3.59 -3.94
N SER A 88 -17.18 4.11 -4.04
CA SER A 88 -16.19 4.04 -2.98
C SER A 88 -16.49 5.06 -1.88
N ARG A 89 -15.95 4.84 -0.68
CA ARG A 89 -16.05 5.86 0.38
C ARG A 89 -15.25 7.09 -0.03
N THR A 90 -15.86 8.26 0.10
CA THR A 90 -15.16 9.54 -0.14
C THR A 90 -14.12 9.79 0.96
N SER A 91 -13.23 10.76 0.74
CA SER A 91 -12.27 11.18 1.78
C SER A 91 -12.97 11.56 3.10
N TYR A 92 -14.11 12.25 3.00
CA TYR A 92 -14.94 12.61 4.16
C TYR A 92 -15.52 11.37 4.87
N ASP A 93 -15.98 10.37 4.13
CA ASP A 93 -16.53 9.15 4.70
C ASP A 93 -15.46 8.28 5.36
N ILE A 94 -14.26 8.23 4.77
CA ILE A 94 -13.07 7.60 5.36
C ILE A 94 -12.74 8.27 6.69
N GLU A 95 -12.62 9.61 6.69
CA GLU A 95 -12.29 10.41 7.87
C GLU A 95 -13.25 10.18 9.04
N ASN A 96 -14.55 10.14 8.75
CA ASN A 96 -15.62 10.14 9.75
C ASN A 96 -16.17 8.75 10.11
N GLY A 97 -15.80 7.71 9.36
CA GLY A 97 -16.30 6.36 9.59
C GLY A 97 -17.72 6.16 9.09
N ASN A 98 -18.07 6.85 8.01
CA ASN A 98 -19.37 6.71 7.38
C ASN A 98 -19.33 5.55 6.39
N TYR A 99 -20.42 4.79 6.36
CA TYR A 99 -20.69 3.73 5.41
C TYR A 99 -22.08 3.93 4.85
N GLU A 100 -22.24 3.77 3.54
CA GLU A 100 -23.52 3.94 2.87
C GLU A 100 -24.55 2.95 3.43
N GLY A 101 -25.77 3.42 3.72
CA GLY A 101 -26.82 2.55 4.27
C GLY A 101 -26.69 2.21 5.77
N TRP A 102 -25.78 2.86 6.51
CA TRP A 102 -25.61 2.68 7.95
C TRP A 102 -25.98 3.94 8.74
N ASN A 103 -26.58 3.76 9.91
CA ASN A 103 -26.79 4.79 10.91
C ASN A 103 -25.65 4.73 11.93
N THR A 104 -25.09 5.88 12.28
CA THR A 104 -23.99 5.98 13.25
C THR A 104 -24.46 6.71 14.49
N THR A 105 -24.33 6.07 15.65
CA THR A 105 -24.66 6.66 16.96
C THR A 105 -23.41 6.70 17.83
N ARG A 106 -23.03 7.89 18.32
CA ARG A 106 -21.94 8.04 19.30
C ARG A 106 -22.40 7.53 20.66
N VAL A 107 -21.58 6.70 21.29
CA VAL A 107 -21.81 6.22 22.65
C VAL A 107 -21.46 7.32 23.65
N ASP A 108 -22.37 7.58 24.59
CA ASP A 108 -22.09 8.39 25.77
C ASP A 108 -21.32 7.53 26.79
N LEU A 109 -20.00 7.74 26.86
CA LEU A 109 -19.10 6.94 27.70
C LEU A 109 -19.37 7.08 29.20
N LYS A 110 -20.07 8.13 29.65
CA LYS A 110 -20.40 8.32 31.07
C LYS A 110 -21.61 7.49 31.48
N ASN A 111 -22.61 7.40 30.60
CA ASN A 111 -23.92 6.87 30.94
C ASN A 111 -24.24 5.53 30.26
N ASP A 112 -23.51 5.12 29.21
CA ASP A 112 -23.79 3.87 28.51
C ASP A 112 -23.59 2.66 29.44
N PRO A 113 -24.58 1.75 29.53
CA PRO A 113 -24.56 0.64 30.48
C PRO A 113 -23.41 -0.35 30.23
N VAL A 114 -22.90 -0.42 29.01
CA VAL A 114 -21.81 -1.32 28.60
C VAL A 114 -20.47 -0.61 28.74
N PHE A 115 -20.35 0.64 28.25
CA PHE A 115 -19.04 1.28 28.13
C PHE A 115 -18.59 2.09 29.36
N LYS A 116 -19.48 2.46 30.29
CA LYS A 116 -19.11 3.22 31.49
C LYS A 116 -18.08 2.53 32.39
N GLU A 117 -18.10 1.20 32.45
CA GLU A 117 -17.17 0.42 33.29
C GLU A 117 -15.71 0.42 32.78
N TYR A 118 -15.50 0.84 31.53
CA TYR A 118 -14.17 0.97 30.96
C TYR A 118 -13.45 2.22 31.46
N LYS A 119 -14.19 3.21 32.01
CA LYS A 119 -13.65 4.47 32.55
C LYS A 119 -12.74 5.17 31.54
N ILE A 120 -13.24 5.31 30.30
CA ILE A 120 -12.53 6.01 29.23
C ILE A 120 -12.73 7.51 29.46
N ASP A 121 -11.63 8.26 29.61
CA ASP A 121 -11.69 9.70 29.82
C ASP A 121 -12.20 10.40 28.55
N GLU A 122 -13.04 11.42 28.70
CA GLU A 122 -13.63 12.15 27.57
C GLU A 122 -12.59 12.85 26.67
N ASP A 123 -11.46 13.22 27.26
CA ASP A 123 -10.34 13.88 26.58
C ASP A 123 -9.21 12.91 26.19
N ALA A 124 -9.42 11.59 26.31
CA ALA A 124 -8.44 10.58 25.90
C ALA A 124 -8.28 10.44 24.38
N GLY A 125 -9.07 11.15 23.57
CA GLY A 125 -9.05 10.98 22.11
C GLY A 125 -9.57 9.60 21.67
N ILE A 126 -10.42 8.96 22.48
CA ILE A 126 -11.06 7.68 22.18
C ILE A 126 -12.56 7.93 21.99
N LYS A 127 -13.09 7.43 20.88
CA LYS A 127 -14.51 7.53 20.52
C LYS A 127 -15.06 6.13 20.27
N ILE A 128 -16.24 5.86 20.83
CA ILE A 128 -16.98 4.62 20.54
C ILE A 128 -18.26 4.97 19.80
N THR A 129 -18.50 4.30 18.67
CA THR A 129 -19.72 4.44 17.88
C THR A 129 -20.37 3.09 17.65
N LYS A 130 -21.70 3.06 17.71
CA LYS A 130 -22.53 1.94 17.29
C LYS A 130 -23.04 2.23 15.88
N LEU A 131 -22.84 1.27 14.98
CA LEU A 131 -23.35 1.32 13.61
C LEU A 131 -24.51 0.34 13.49
N GLU A 132 -25.61 0.77 12.90
CA GLU A 132 -26.79 -0.05 12.61
C GLU A 132 -27.19 0.09 11.15
N ARG A 133 -27.37 -1.03 10.46
CA ARG A 133 -27.75 -1.06 9.04
C ARG A 133 -29.20 -0.60 8.90
N LYS A 134 -29.44 0.39 8.02
CA LYS A 134 -30.78 0.94 7.76
C LYS A 134 -31.76 -0.13 7.26
N ASN A 135 -31.28 -1.00 6.36
CA ASN A 135 -32.05 -2.10 5.79
C ASN A 135 -31.40 -3.42 6.18
N ARG A 136 -31.99 -4.17 7.12
CA ARG A 136 -31.39 -5.42 7.62
C ARG A 136 -31.25 -6.45 6.50
N VAL A 137 -30.18 -7.24 6.59
CA VAL A 137 -29.88 -8.36 5.69
C VAL A 137 -29.73 -9.65 6.50
N GLU A 138 -29.80 -10.79 5.81
CA GLU A 138 -29.41 -12.07 6.40
C GLU A 138 -27.92 -12.06 6.75
N GLU A 139 -27.59 -12.34 8.01
CA GLU A 139 -26.21 -12.38 8.50
C GLU A 139 -25.53 -13.68 8.08
N LYS A 140 -25.07 -13.70 6.82
CA LYS A 140 -24.30 -14.79 6.23
C LYS A 140 -23.01 -14.28 5.60
N ASN A 141 -22.01 -15.16 5.46
CA ASN A 141 -20.73 -14.84 4.83
C ASN A 141 -20.06 -13.57 5.41
N GLY A 142 -20.18 -13.38 6.74
CA GLY A 142 -19.61 -12.22 7.43
C GLY A 142 -20.34 -10.90 7.21
N LEU A 143 -21.56 -10.90 6.64
CA LEU A 143 -22.44 -9.75 6.67
C LEU A 143 -23.00 -9.54 8.08
N ILE A 144 -23.06 -8.28 8.50
CA ILE A 144 -23.59 -7.87 9.80
C ILE A 144 -24.66 -6.79 9.64
N ASN A 145 -25.55 -6.68 10.62
CA ASN A 145 -26.50 -5.58 10.74
C ASN A 145 -26.13 -4.54 11.80
N GLU A 146 -25.27 -4.91 12.75
CA GLU A 146 -24.87 -4.06 13.87
C GLU A 146 -23.38 -4.24 14.15
N GLY A 147 -22.71 -3.16 14.57
CA GLY A 147 -21.31 -3.25 14.97
C GLY A 147 -20.85 -2.12 15.89
N VAL A 148 -19.78 -2.40 16.63
CA VAL A 148 -19.14 -1.43 17.52
C VAL A 148 -17.80 -1.04 16.93
N VAL A 149 -17.57 0.26 16.82
CA VAL A 149 -16.33 0.84 16.30
C VAL A 149 -15.65 1.60 17.43
N VAL A 150 -14.37 1.28 17.67
CA VAL A 150 -13.49 2.03 18.57
C VAL A 150 -12.52 2.83 17.71
N GLU A 151 -12.66 4.15 17.72
CA GLU A 151 -11.77 5.08 17.06
C GLU A 151 -10.84 5.71 18.08
N ILE A 152 -9.54 5.75 17.77
CA ILE A 152 -8.50 6.31 18.63
C ILE A 152 -7.67 7.31 17.84
N ASP A 153 -7.47 8.50 18.39
CA ASP A 153 -6.46 9.45 17.93
C ASP A 153 -5.13 9.17 18.63
N ALA A 154 -4.18 8.56 17.92
CA ALA A 154 -2.91 8.17 18.50
C ALA A 154 -1.95 9.36 18.73
N SER A 155 -2.29 10.56 18.25
CA SER A 155 -1.57 11.78 18.63
C SER A 155 -1.94 12.26 20.05
N ASN A 156 -3.05 11.75 20.60
CA ASN A 156 -3.43 12.00 21.99
C ASN A 156 -2.71 11.04 22.93
N THR A 157 -1.73 11.56 23.68
CA THR A 157 -0.90 10.77 24.61
C THR A 157 -1.72 10.05 25.67
N LYS A 158 -2.79 10.66 26.20
CA LYS A 158 -3.62 10.03 27.25
C LYS A 158 -4.30 8.75 26.76
N GLY A 159 -4.83 8.79 25.53
CA GLY A 159 -5.43 7.62 24.90
C GLY A 159 -4.40 6.58 24.47
N TYR A 160 -3.34 7.04 23.81
CA TYR A 160 -2.25 6.19 23.33
C TYR A 160 -1.64 5.34 24.45
N ASP A 161 -1.27 5.96 25.57
CA ASP A 161 -0.61 5.27 26.70
C ASP A 161 -1.49 4.18 27.33
N ARG A 162 -2.82 4.33 27.23
CA ARG A 162 -3.78 3.37 27.79
C ARG A 162 -4.33 2.38 26.77
N LEU A 163 -4.06 2.57 25.48
CA LEU A 163 -4.71 1.84 24.40
C LEU A 163 -4.51 0.33 24.51
N GLU A 164 -3.28 -0.12 24.73
CA GLU A 164 -2.96 -1.55 24.88
C GLU A 164 -3.77 -2.18 26.03
N SER A 165 -3.82 -1.49 27.18
CA SER A 165 -4.56 -1.96 28.36
C SER A 165 -6.07 -1.98 28.13
N LEU A 166 -6.60 -1.00 27.40
CA LEU A 166 -8.02 -0.91 27.07
C LEU A 166 -8.45 -2.03 26.12
N ILE A 167 -7.65 -2.29 25.08
CA ILE A 167 -7.88 -3.40 24.13
C ILE A 167 -7.87 -4.75 24.87
N LYS A 168 -6.91 -4.96 25.77
CA LYS A 168 -6.86 -6.17 26.62
C LYS A 168 -8.07 -6.25 27.55
N LYS A 169 -8.53 -5.13 28.09
CA LYS A 169 -9.71 -5.07 28.95
C LYS A 169 -10.99 -5.42 28.20
N PHE A 170 -11.21 -4.91 26.99
CA PHE A 170 -12.33 -5.31 26.13
C PHE A 170 -12.36 -6.83 25.93
N GLN A 171 -11.22 -7.41 25.58
CA GLN A 171 -11.09 -8.86 25.38
C GLN A 171 -11.37 -9.64 26.66
N SER A 172 -10.81 -9.24 27.80
CA SER A 172 -11.00 -9.92 29.09
C SER A 172 -12.46 -9.94 29.56
N LYS A 173 -13.26 -8.96 29.12
CA LYS A 173 -14.68 -8.84 29.45
C LYS A 173 -15.60 -9.41 28.36
N GLY A 174 -15.04 -10.01 27.31
CA GLY A 174 -15.82 -10.52 26.18
C GLY A 174 -16.51 -9.44 25.35
N GLN A 175 -16.10 -8.17 25.48
CA GLN A 175 -16.65 -7.10 24.67
C GLN A 175 -16.18 -7.25 23.23
N LYS A 176 -17.13 -7.56 22.35
CA LYS A 176 -16.88 -7.65 20.92
C LYS A 176 -16.77 -6.24 20.34
N ILE A 177 -15.61 -5.95 19.75
CA ILE A 177 -15.37 -4.73 18.96
C ILE A 177 -15.29 -5.17 17.50
N THR A 178 -16.12 -4.59 16.66
CA THR A 178 -16.20 -4.92 15.23
C THR A 178 -15.08 -4.27 14.44
N SER A 179 -14.75 -3.01 14.77
CA SER A 179 -13.72 -2.25 14.07
C SER A 179 -12.85 -1.45 15.02
N TYR A 180 -11.54 -1.49 14.78
CA TYR A 180 -10.59 -0.56 15.38
C TYR A 180 -10.13 0.42 14.30
N ARG A 181 -10.32 1.73 14.55
CA ARG A 181 -9.87 2.82 13.70
C ARG A 181 -8.77 3.59 14.44
N ILE A 182 -7.51 3.39 14.06
CA ILE A 182 -6.37 4.02 14.74
C ILE A 182 -5.84 5.17 13.88
N LYS A 183 -6.18 6.40 14.25
CA LYS A 183 -5.84 7.62 13.51
C LYS A 183 -4.50 8.21 13.96
N ASN A 184 -3.87 8.95 13.06
CA ASN A 184 -2.68 9.77 13.32
C ASN A 184 -1.48 8.99 13.86
N ILE A 185 -1.26 7.77 13.34
CA ILE A 185 -0.10 6.94 13.65
C ILE A 185 1.17 7.66 13.16
N GLY A 186 2.14 7.88 14.05
CA GLY A 186 3.41 8.53 13.72
C GLY A 186 3.35 10.06 13.59
N GLU A 187 2.18 10.69 13.81
CA GLU A 187 2.03 12.15 13.68
C GLU A 187 2.82 12.91 14.75
N LYS A 188 2.71 12.47 16.00
CA LYS A 188 3.28 13.17 17.16
C LYS A 188 4.73 12.79 17.39
N ASP A 189 5.03 11.49 17.39
CA ASP A 189 6.34 10.96 17.73
C ASP A 189 6.63 9.69 16.93
N SER A 190 7.76 9.70 16.23
CA SER A 190 8.28 8.57 15.46
C SER A 190 8.64 7.36 16.34
N ALA A 191 8.94 7.60 17.62
CA ALA A 191 9.27 6.57 18.59
C ALA A 191 8.04 5.82 19.14
N GLN A 192 6.82 6.19 18.74
CA GLN A 192 5.62 5.47 19.16
C GLN A 192 5.70 3.99 18.75
N ALA A 193 5.74 3.11 19.75
CA ALA A 193 5.83 1.66 19.59
C ALA A 193 4.47 1.02 19.28
N PHE A 194 3.92 1.25 18.09
CA PHE A 194 2.63 0.67 17.69
C PHE A 194 2.64 -0.86 17.60
N GLY A 195 3.80 -1.49 17.50
CA GLY A 195 3.91 -2.95 17.50
C GLY A 195 3.19 -3.62 18.69
N LYS A 196 3.31 -3.06 19.90
CA LYS A 196 2.62 -3.59 21.09
C LYS A 196 1.10 -3.45 21.01
N ILE A 197 0.61 -2.34 20.47
CA ILE A 197 -0.82 -2.08 20.27
C ILE A 197 -1.39 -3.05 19.25
N LEU A 198 -0.74 -3.20 18.09
CA LEU A 198 -1.18 -4.10 17.03
C LEU A 198 -1.13 -5.57 17.48
N ALA A 199 -0.09 -5.96 18.23
CA ALA A 199 0.00 -7.30 18.83
C ALA A 199 -1.12 -7.56 19.84
N ALA A 200 -1.55 -6.54 20.59
CA ALA A 200 -2.62 -6.65 21.58
C ALA A 200 -4.03 -6.74 20.98
N LEU A 201 -4.22 -6.38 19.70
CA LEU A 201 -5.52 -6.54 19.03
C LEU A 201 -6.01 -8.01 19.08
N PRO A 202 -7.34 -8.24 19.09
CA PRO A 202 -7.92 -9.57 18.99
C PRO A 202 -7.34 -10.40 17.84
N THR A 203 -7.22 -11.72 18.03
CA THR A 203 -6.72 -12.64 17.00
C THR A 203 -7.61 -12.64 15.75
N GLU A 204 -8.93 -12.49 15.93
CA GLU A 204 -9.89 -12.39 14.83
C GLU A 204 -10.51 -10.99 14.85
N LEU A 205 -10.35 -10.26 13.75
CA LEU A 205 -10.80 -8.89 13.58
C LEU A 205 -11.71 -8.82 12.37
N PRO A 206 -12.97 -8.40 12.51
CA PRO A 206 -13.77 -8.07 11.35
C PRO A 206 -13.10 -6.93 10.57
N GLN A 207 -12.87 -5.77 11.20
CA GLN A 207 -12.27 -4.63 10.51
C GLN A 207 -11.11 -4.00 11.28
N LEU A 208 -10.07 -3.59 10.55
CA LEU A 208 -8.99 -2.75 11.05
C LEU A 208 -8.73 -1.61 10.05
N GLU A 209 -8.79 -0.36 10.52
CA GLU A 209 -8.42 0.81 9.73
C GLU A 209 -7.27 1.55 10.40
N LEU A 210 -6.15 1.69 9.70
CA LEU A 210 -4.95 2.35 10.18
C LEU A 210 -4.68 3.61 9.36
N PHE A 211 -4.52 4.75 10.02
CA PHE A 211 -4.27 6.02 9.36
C PHE A 211 -2.89 6.56 9.77
N PHE A 212 -1.96 6.50 8.83
CA PHE A 212 -0.58 6.86 9.01
C PHE A 212 -0.32 8.32 8.64
N SER A 213 0.52 8.98 9.42
CA SER A 213 1.13 10.25 9.05
C SER A 213 2.20 10.01 7.99
N ASP A 214 2.25 10.85 6.97
CA ASP A 214 3.33 10.82 5.99
C ASP A 214 4.63 11.46 6.52
N ARG A 215 4.60 12.05 7.72
CA ARG A 215 5.79 12.54 8.43
C ARG A 215 6.69 11.37 8.83
N ASP A 216 6.12 10.42 9.54
CA ASP A 216 6.72 9.12 9.84
C ASP A 216 5.70 8.00 9.60
N PRO A 217 5.88 7.23 8.52
CA PRO A 217 5.01 6.12 8.17
C PRO A 217 4.75 5.11 9.29
N ASN A 218 5.72 4.79 10.15
CA ASN A 218 5.64 3.74 11.18
C ASN A 218 5.03 2.39 10.68
N THR A 219 5.16 2.10 9.38
CA THR A 219 4.60 0.89 8.75
C THR A 219 5.35 -0.37 9.16
N ALA A 220 6.54 -0.21 9.73
CA ALA A 220 7.30 -1.29 10.36
C ALA A 220 6.49 -2.04 11.43
N SER A 221 5.58 -1.37 12.12
CA SER A 221 4.75 -1.99 13.15
C SER A 221 3.77 -3.04 12.60
N LEU A 222 3.41 -2.97 11.30
CA LEU A 222 2.44 -3.85 10.65
C LEU A 222 2.78 -5.34 10.76
N ILE A 223 4.06 -5.68 10.93
CA ILE A 223 4.51 -7.07 11.09
C ILE A 223 3.90 -7.79 12.30
N ASN A 224 3.34 -7.04 13.25
CA ASN A 224 2.59 -7.57 14.40
C ASN A 224 1.15 -8.01 14.05
N LEU A 225 0.74 -7.82 12.79
CA LEU A 225 -0.52 -8.33 12.25
C LEU A 225 -0.40 -9.73 11.62
N GLU A 226 0.82 -10.27 11.47
CA GLU A 226 1.07 -11.56 10.79
C GLU A 226 0.15 -12.68 11.27
N ASP A 227 -0.05 -12.80 12.58
CA ASP A 227 -0.84 -13.86 13.21
C ASP A 227 -2.33 -13.49 13.41
N LYS A 228 -2.76 -12.32 12.91
CA LYS A 228 -4.13 -11.84 13.02
C LYS A 228 -4.93 -12.25 11.79
N LYS A 229 -6.13 -12.81 12.00
CA LYS A 229 -7.12 -13.02 10.95
C LYS A 229 -7.96 -11.75 10.81
N ILE A 230 -7.83 -11.07 9.68
CA ILE A 230 -8.52 -9.79 9.44
C ILE A 230 -9.42 -9.96 8.22
N LYS A 231 -10.74 -9.73 8.36
CA LYS A 231 -11.65 -9.76 7.21
C LYS A 231 -11.40 -8.56 6.29
N GLU A 232 -11.42 -7.35 6.83
CA GLU A 232 -11.17 -6.11 6.09
C GLU A 232 -10.06 -5.28 6.75
N LEU A 233 -8.97 -5.04 6.01
CA LEU A 233 -7.88 -4.13 6.41
C LEU A 233 -7.87 -2.91 5.49
N SER A 234 -7.86 -1.70 6.08
CA SER A 234 -7.69 -0.46 5.34
C SER A 234 -6.47 0.32 5.83
N LEU A 235 -5.65 0.80 4.90
CA LEU A 235 -4.41 1.55 5.16
C LEU A 235 -4.50 2.92 4.50
N TYR A 236 -4.64 3.96 5.31
CA TYR A 236 -4.85 5.32 4.84
C TYR A 236 -3.73 6.26 5.28
N THR A 237 -3.63 7.39 4.60
CA THR A 237 -2.89 8.57 5.03
C THR A 237 -3.68 9.82 4.68
N ASN A 238 -3.43 10.94 5.36
CA ASN A 238 -3.92 12.26 4.96
C ASN A 238 -2.81 13.15 4.36
N GLY A 239 -1.63 12.58 4.12
CA GLY A 239 -0.50 13.22 3.46
C GLY A 239 -0.20 12.59 2.10
N ASN A 240 1.08 12.60 1.68
CA ASN A 240 1.51 12.04 0.40
C ASN A 240 1.40 10.51 0.39
N SER A 241 0.35 9.97 -0.25
CA SER A 241 0.11 8.53 -0.40
C SER A 241 1.06 7.80 -1.35
N LEU A 242 1.89 8.52 -2.10
CA LEU A 242 2.87 7.99 -3.05
C LEU A 242 4.31 8.11 -2.54
N LYS A 243 4.51 8.43 -1.25
CA LYS A 243 5.84 8.56 -0.65
C LYS A 243 6.61 7.24 -0.76
N GLN A 244 7.86 7.31 -1.22
CA GLN A 244 8.75 6.16 -1.35
C GLN A 244 8.97 5.39 -0.02
N ALA A 245 8.87 6.09 1.11
CA ALA A 245 9.00 5.52 2.44
C ALA A 245 7.84 4.60 2.84
N TRP A 246 6.76 4.52 2.06
CA TRP A 246 5.70 3.52 2.27
C TRP A 246 6.23 2.13 1.91
N SER A 247 6.64 1.39 2.94
CA SER A 247 7.04 0.00 2.83
C SER A 247 6.23 -0.89 3.76
N PHE A 248 6.10 -2.17 3.42
CA PHE A 248 5.45 -3.15 4.28
C PHE A 248 6.10 -4.51 4.14
N ASN A 249 5.99 -5.31 5.20
CA ASN A 249 6.37 -6.72 5.16
C ASN A 249 5.20 -7.55 4.63
N PRO A 250 5.34 -8.27 3.50
CA PRO A 250 4.25 -9.07 2.95
C PRO A 250 3.61 -10.02 3.97
N LEU A 251 4.42 -10.63 4.85
CA LEU A 251 3.93 -11.58 5.85
C LEU A 251 2.97 -10.94 6.86
N SER A 252 3.01 -9.61 7.04
CA SER A 252 2.05 -8.86 7.85
C SER A 252 0.59 -9.11 7.45
N PHE A 253 0.35 -9.43 6.18
CA PHE A 253 -0.99 -9.55 5.63
C PHE A 253 -1.39 -10.98 5.25
N ARG A 254 -0.54 -11.98 5.53
CA ARG A 254 -0.74 -13.37 5.09
C ARG A 254 -2.10 -13.97 5.48
N ASN A 255 -2.68 -13.50 6.59
CA ASN A 255 -3.97 -13.94 7.14
C ASN A 255 -5.08 -12.88 7.00
N THR A 256 -4.87 -11.85 6.17
CA THR A 256 -5.88 -10.85 5.83
C THR A 256 -6.65 -11.29 4.59
N GLU A 257 -7.97 -11.43 4.71
CA GLU A 257 -8.88 -11.86 3.63
C GLU A 257 -9.00 -10.80 2.55
N TRP A 258 -9.21 -9.54 2.94
CA TRP A 258 -9.31 -8.44 1.99
C TRP A 258 -8.62 -7.17 2.51
N ILE A 259 -7.71 -6.65 1.68
CA ILE A 259 -7.09 -5.35 1.89
C ILE A 259 -7.81 -4.36 0.98
N ASN A 260 -8.48 -3.40 1.59
CA ASN A 260 -9.31 -2.45 0.88
C ASN A 260 -8.45 -1.45 0.09
N THR A 261 -8.61 -1.51 -1.23
CA THR A 261 -7.98 -0.60 -2.19
C THR A 261 -8.99 0.07 -3.12
N ILE A 262 -10.29 -0.09 -2.86
CA ILE A 262 -11.35 0.50 -3.69
C ILE A 262 -11.75 1.89 -3.20
N ASP A 263 -11.44 2.20 -1.94
CA ASP A 263 -11.64 3.53 -1.37
C ASP A 263 -10.85 4.63 -2.06
N TYR A 264 -11.30 5.85 -1.80
CA TYR A 264 -10.81 7.07 -2.42
C TYR A 264 -9.27 7.11 -2.57
N ASN A 265 -8.83 7.25 -3.82
CA ASN A 265 -7.44 7.49 -4.20
C ASN A 265 -7.33 8.90 -4.77
N VAL A 266 -6.40 9.68 -4.21
CA VAL A 266 -5.96 11.05 -4.59
C VAL A 266 -6.67 11.67 -5.80
N SER A 267 -7.35 12.81 -5.60
CA SER A 267 -7.78 13.72 -6.66
C SER A 267 -6.81 14.89 -6.76
N SER A 268 -6.47 15.25 -7.99
CA SER A 268 -5.73 16.46 -8.36
C SER A 268 -6.49 17.76 -8.06
N GLU A 269 -7.77 17.68 -7.66
CA GLU A 269 -8.66 18.82 -7.47
C GLU A 269 -8.49 19.54 -6.12
N TYR A 270 -7.72 18.96 -5.18
CA TYR A 270 -7.56 19.55 -3.85
C TYR A 270 -6.41 20.57 -3.79
N GLY A 271 -6.66 21.67 -3.09
CA GLY A 271 -5.67 22.73 -2.87
C GLY A 271 -4.46 22.26 -2.06
N ARG A 272 -3.33 22.97 -2.21
CA ARG A 272 -2.13 22.75 -1.37
C ARG A 272 -2.52 22.84 0.11
N ASN A 273 -2.07 21.87 0.92
CA ASN A 273 -2.34 21.73 2.36
C ASN A 273 -3.71 21.19 2.78
N ALA A 274 -4.56 20.73 1.85
CA ALA A 274 -5.78 20.02 2.22
C ALA A 274 -5.43 18.67 2.86
N LYS A 275 -6.01 18.35 4.03
CA LYS A 275 -5.87 17.04 4.67
C LYS A 275 -6.85 16.07 4.06
N ILE A 276 -6.40 15.33 3.05
CA ILE A 276 -7.26 14.43 2.27
C ILE A 276 -6.91 13.00 2.61
N TYR A 277 -7.78 12.35 3.38
CA TYR A 277 -7.66 10.93 3.65
C TYR A 277 -7.81 10.12 2.37
N THR A 278 -6.79 9.31 2.08
CA THR A 278 -6.68 8.50 0.88
C THR A 278 -5.90 7.21 1.18
N ARG A 279 -6.07 6.18 0.35
CA ARG A 279 -5.32 4.93 0.49
C ARG A 279 -3.83 5.12 0.21
N VAL A 280 -2.98 4.40 0.96
CA VAL A 280 -1.53 4.36 0.73
C VAL A 280 -1.21 3.47 -0.48
N THR A 281 -0.29 3.92 -1.34
CA THR A 281 0.29 3.09 -2.40
C THR A 281 1.67 2.63 -1.97
N PHE A 282 1.85 1.31 -1.81
CA PHE A 282 3.12 0.72 -1.41
C PHE A 282 3.92 0.29 -2.63
N ASN A 283 5.10 0.87 -2.82
CA ASN A 283 6.04 0.48 -3.88
C ASN A 283 7.26 -0.29 -3.37
N THR A 284 7.37 -0.46 -2.06
CA THR A 284 8.53 -1.08 -1.41
C THR A 284 8.09 -2.23 -0.51
N LEU A 285 8.72 -3.40 -0.68
CA LEU A 285 8.65 -4.49 0.29
C LEU A 285 9.76 -4.32 1.31
N ALA A 286 9.47 -4.51 2.59
CA ALA A 286 10.46 -4.46 3.65
C ALA A 286 10.41 -5.73 4.50
N PHE A 287 11.54 -6.15 5.06
CA PHE A 287 11.60 -7.32 5.94
C PHE A 287 12.12 -6.95 7.32
N ASP A 288 11.93 -7.84 8.29
CA ASP A 288 12.28 -7.63 9.69
C ASP A 288 13.30 -8.69 10.15
N GLU A 289 14.13 -8.40 11.17
CA GLU A 289 15.15 -9.34 11.69
C GLU A 289 14.59 -10.75 11.93
N LYS A 290 13.33 -10.86 12.39
CA LYS A 290 12.68 -12.15 12.66
C LYS A 290 12.48 -13.03 11.43
N ASP A 291 12.54 -12.47 10.23
CA ASP A 291 12.40 -13.20 8.98
C ASP A 291 13.73 -13.81 8.50
N TYR A 292 14.84 -13.41 9.11
CA TYR A 292 16.16 -13.98 8.86
C TYR A 292 16.58 -14.88 10.02
N ASN A 293 16.87 -16.16 9.74
CA ASN A 293 17.34 -17.10 10.76
C ASN A 293 18.61 -17.83 10.30
N ASN A 294 19.78 -17.37 10.74
CA ASN A 294 21.08 -18.02 10.51
C ASN A 294 21.34 -18.42 9.04
N GLY A 295 21.07 -17.49 8.11
CA GLY A 295 21.23 -17.73 6.67
C GLY A 295 20.05 -18.41 6.00
N ASN A 296 19.04 -18.87 6.78
CA ASN A 296 17.77 -19.28 6.23
C ASN A 296 16.96 -18.04 5.79
N LEU A 297 16.66 -17.97 4.49
CA LEU A 297 15.91 -16.92 3.82
C LEU A 297 14.49 -17.35 3.43
N GLU A 298 14.02 -18.52 3.89
CA GLU A 298 12.72 -19.10 3.55
C GLU A 298 11.57 -18.12 3.77
N ARG A 299 11.48 -17.50 4.95
CA ARG A 299 10.42 -16.51 5.25
C ARG A 299 10.46 -15.30 4.31
N ILE A 300 11.65 -14.80 4.00
CA ILE A 300 11.82 -13.68 3.08
C ILE A 300 11.37 -14.09 1.68
N ASN A 301 11.80 -15.26 1.20
CA ASN A 301 11.41 -15.81 -0.10
C ASN A 301 9.90 -16.10 -0.18
N ASP A 302 9.28 -16.59 0.88
CA ASP A 302 7.83 -16.76 0.98
C ASP A 302 7.10 -15.42 0.88
N GLY A 303 7.59 -14.39 1.57
CA GLY A 303 7.07 -13.03 1.48
C GLY A 303 7.20 -12.44 0.07
N LEU A 304 8.37 -12.58 -0.56
CA LEU A 304 8.61 -12.16 -1.95
C LEU A 304 7.64 -12.88 -2.91
N ARG A 305 7.53 -14.20 -2.79
CA ARG A 305 6.61 -14.99 -3.63
C ARG A 305 5.15 -14.58 -3.41
N MET A 306 4.77 -14.32 -2.15
CA MET A 306 3.43 -13.88 -1.82
C MET A 306 3.07 -12.59 -2.55
N ALA A 307 3.93 -11.57 -2.48
CA ALA A 307 3.69 -10.27 -3.07
C ALA A 307 3.83 -10.27 -4.61
N TYR A 308 4.79 -10.99 -5.18
CA TYR A 308 5.08 -10.94 -6.61
C TYR A 308 4.24 -11.87 -7.47
N TYR A 309 3.69 -12.94 -6.87
CA TYR A 309 3.01 -13.99 -7.62
C TYR A 309 1.73 -14.46 -6.95
N ALA A 310 1.79 -14.93 -5.71
CA ALA A 310 0.67 -15.68 -5.12
C ALA A 310 -0.57 -14.81 -4.84
N ARG A 311 -0.39 -13.55 -4.43
CA ARG A 311 -1.46 -12.58 -4.15
C ARG A 311 -1.37 -11.33 -5.02
N ASN A 312 -0.59 -11.38 -6.08
CA ASN A 312 -0.30 -10.22 -6.91
C ASN A 312 -1.51 -9.73 -7.75
N ASN A 313 -2.59 -10.50 -7.80
CA ASN A 313 -3.89 -10.04 -8.30
C ASN A 313 -4.62 -9.08 -7.35
N GLU A 314 -4.20 -8.96 -6.09
CA GLU A 314 -4.73 -7.97 -5.16
C GLU A 314 -4.00 -6.62 -5.33
N PRO A 315 -4.71 -5.49 -5.50
CA PRO A 315 -4.09 -4.23 -5.89
C PRO A 315 -3.04 -3.67 -4.93
N ILE A 316 -3.07 -4.05 -3.65
CA ILE A 316 -2.05 -3.67 -2.66
C ILE A 316 -0.66 -4.22 -3.01
N PHE A 317 -0.58 -5.37 -3.70
CA PHE A 317 0.68 -5.99 -4.12
C PHE A 317 1.06 -5.64 -5.56
N GLN A 318 0.41 -4.65 -6.17
CA GLN A 318 0.63 -4.24 -7.57
C GLN A 318 1.46 -2.97 -7.72
N GLY A 319 1.88 -2.34 -6.63
CA GLY A 319 2.59 -1.06 -6.70
C GLY A 319 1.77 0.05 -7.38
N GLY A 320 2.47 1.05 -7.92
CA GLY A 320 1.86 2.24 -8.51
C GLY A 320 1.24 2.06 -9.90
N PHE A 321 1.57 1.00 -10.64
CA PHE A 321 1.07 0.80 -12.02
C PHE A 321 -0.12 -0.15 -12.11
N GLY A 322 -0.46 -0.85 -11.03
CA GLY A 322 -1.69 -1.63 -10.94
C GLY A 322 -1.70 -2.94 -11.76
N PRO A 323 -2.89 -3.44 -12.14
CA PRO A 323 -3.11 -4.81 -12.58
C PRO A 323 -2.70 -5.10 -14.04
N GLY A 324 -2.17 -4.13 -14.78
CA GLY A 324 -1.96 -4.30 -16.23
C GLY A 324 -3.27 -4.56 -16.98
N LEU A 325 -3.20 -5.29 -18.10
CA LEU A 325 -4.34 -5.52 -19.00
C LEU A 325 -5.09 -6.85 -18.76
N ASN A 326 -4.45 -7.86 -18.15
CA ASN A 326 -5.00 -9.21 -17.99
C ASN A 326 -4.70 -9.83 -16.62
N PRO A 327 -5.16 -9.24 -15.51
CA PRO A 327 -4.65 -9.56 -14.18
C PRO A 327 -4.96 -10.95 -13.63
N ASP A 328 -6.05 -11.56 -14.07
CA ASP A 328 -6.52 -12.83 -13.53
C ASP A 328 -6.00 -14.05 -14.31
N THR A 329 -5.49 -13.85 -15.52
CA THR A 329 -5.01 -14.93 -16.41
C THR A 329 -3.51 -14.88 -16.66
N LYS A 330 -2.85 -13.75 -16.40
CA LYS A 330 -1.42 -13.55 -16.59
C LYS A 330 -0.79 -12.78 -15.43
N LEU A 331 -0.61 -13.47 -14.30
CA LEU A 331 0.00 -12.88 -13.09
C LEU A 331 1.39 -12.27 -13.36
N GLY A 332 2.14 -12.80 -14.34
CA GLY A 332 3.40 -12.22 -14.81
C GLY A 332 3.29 -10.79 -15.37
N ASP A 333 2.13 -10.39 -15.91
CA ASP A 333 1.93 -9.08 -16.55
C ASP A 333 1.49 -7.99 -15.56
N ASN A 334 1.08 -8.38 -14.35
CA ASN A 334 0.75 -7.44 -13.28
C ASN A 334 1.98 -6.68 -12.82
N SER A 335 1.78 -5.42 -12.45
CA SER A 335 2.81 -4.67 -11.74
C SER A 335 3.00 -5.18 -10.31
N TYR A 336 4.02 -4.67 -9.63
CA TYR A 336 4.44 -5.11 -8.31
C TYR A 336 5.31 -4.03 -7.64
N PRO A 337 5.43 -4.04 -6.29
CA PRO A 337 6.42 -3.25 -5.57
C PRO A 337 7.85 -3.54 -6.04
N SER A 338 8.50 -2.58 -6.67
CA SER A 338 9.86 -2.73 -7.22
C SER A 338 10.96 -2.26 -6.26
N GLY A 339 10.61 -1.73 -5.09
CA GLY A 339 11.54 -1.45 -4.00
C GLY A 339 11.68 -2.63 -3.04
N LEU A 340 12.89 -2.84 -2.54
CA LEU A 340 13.21 -3.84 -1.51
C LEU A 340 14.05 -3.21 -0.40
N ASP A 341 13.61 -3.35 0.84
CA ASP A 341 14.19 -2.68 2.00
C ASP A 341 14.58 -3.68 3.11
N PHE A 342 15.90 -3.82 3.29
CA PHE A 342 16.54 -4.59 4.35
C PHE A 342 17.24 -3.69 5.37
N SER A 343 16.90 -2.40 5.46
CA SER A 343 17.40 -1.49 6.49
C SER A 343 17.13 -1.98 7.92
N ARG A 344 16.16 -2.88 8.10
CA ARG A 344 15.79 -3.50 9.38
C ARG A 344 16.28 -4.93 9.54
N VAL A 345 17.12 -5.43 8.62
CA VAL A 345 17.73 -6.76 8.65
C VAL A 345 19.25 -6.62 8.48
N THR A 346 19.93 -6.36 9.58
CA THR A 346 21.36 -6.02 9.68
C THR A 346 22.30 -7.05 9.06
N LYS A 347 21.87 -8.31 9.03
CA LYS A 347 22.64 -9.47 8.55
C LYS A 347 22.55 -9.67 7.04
N ILE A 348 21.61 -9.04 6.35
CA ILE A 348 21.50 -9.12 4.89
C ILE A 348 22.40 -8.07 4.26
N LYS A 349 23.34 -8.53 3.42
CA LYS A 349 24.32 -7.68 2.75
C LYS A 349 24.16 -7.62 1.23
N SER A 350 23.28 -8.43 0.65
CA SER A 350 23.07 -8.52 -0.78
C SER A 350 21.74 -9.21 -1.13
N LEU A 351 21.51 -9.50 -2.42
CA LEU A 351 20.37 -10.29 -2.89
C LEU A 351 20.69 -11.81 -2.97
N LYS A 352 21.82 -12.24 -2.40
CA LYS A 352 22.24 -13.64 -2.35
C LYS A 352 21.15 -14.52 -1.74
N GLY A 353 20.79 -15.58 -2.46
CA GLY A 353 19.81 -16.57 -2.00
C GLY A 353 18.35 -16.12 -2.04
N LEU A 354 18.07 -14.91 -2.53
CA LEU A 354 16.71 -14.44 -2.78
C LEU A 354 16.17 -14.98 -4.11
N VAL A 355 14.88 -15.31 -4.14
CA VAL A 355 14.22 -15.92 -5.30
C VAL A 355 13.25 -14.92 -5.93
N PHE A 356 13.58 -14.51 -7.17
CA PHE A 356 12.81 -13.52 -7.93
C PHE A 356 11.99 -14.12 -9.07
N ASN A 357 11.96 -15.44 -9.23
CA ASN A 357 11.11 -16.13 -10.21
C ASN A 357 10.01 -16.89 -9.49
N ASP A 358 8.90 -17.14 -10.18
CA ASP A 358 7.83 -17.96 -9.62
C ASP A 358 8.25 -19.45 -9.65
N THR A 359 8.43 -20.03 -8.46
CA THR A 359 8.79 -21.44 -8.29
C THR A 359 7.65 -22.40 -8.58
N GLN A 360 6.40 -21.92 -8.63
CA GLN A 360 5.21 -22.75 -8.89
C GLN A 360 4.70 -22.61 -10.33
N ASN A 361 4.93 -21.47 -10.98
CA ASN A 361 4.59 -21.27 -12.38
C ASN A 361 5.69 -20.49 -13.14
N PRO A 362 6.69 -21.19 -13.70
CA PRO A 362 7.82 -20.56 -14.40
C PRO A 362 7.43 -19.66 -15.57
N GLY A 363 6.21 -19.81 -16.13
CA GLY A 363 5.69 -18.97 -17.21
C GLY A 363 5.49 -17.50 -16.82
N ASN A 364 5.44 -17.18 -15.51
CA ASN A 364 5.30 -15.81 -15.02
C ASN A 364 6.56 -14.95 -15.16
N GLY A 365 7.70 -15.56 -15.49
CA GLY A 365 8.98 -14.85 -15.61
C GLY A 365 9.53 -14.38 -14.25
N SER A 366 10.73 -13.77 -14.29
CA SER A 366 11.41 -13.24 -13.11
C SER A 366 11.14 -11.75 -12.89
N ARG A 367 10.91 -11.34 -11.65
CA ARG A 367 10.81 -9.93 -11.24
C ARG A 367 12.19 -9.28 -11.13
N LYS A 368 12.21 -7.96 -11.32
CA LYS A 368 13.38 -7.09 -11.13
C LYS A 368 13.01 -5.98 -10.15
N ILE A 369 13.96 -5.59 -9.31
CA ILE A 369 13.78 -4.47 -8.39
C ILE A 369 14.50 -3.24 -8.94
N THR A 370 13.94 -2.06 -8.71
CA THR A 370 14.52 -0.78 -9.10
C THR A 370 15.20 -0.09 -7.93
N GLU A 371 14.86 -0.46 -6.70
CA GLU A 371 15.42 0.15 -5.49
C GLU A 371 15.77 -0.92 -4.46
N LEU A 372 16.95 -0.79 -3.87
CA LEU A 372 17.43 -1.64 -2.79
C LEU A 372 17.91 -0.76 -1.64
N THR A 373 17.46 -1.03 -0.42
CA THR A 373 18.01 -0.44 0.80
C THR A 373 18.65 -1.51 1.66
N LEU A 374 19.91 -1.31 2.05
CA LEU A 374 20.66 -2.22 2.92
C LEU A 374 20.98 -1.54 4.25
N PHE A 375 21.05 -2.33 5.32
CA PHE A 375 21.49 -1.82 6.61
C PHE A 375 22.99 -1.49 6.59
N ASN A 376 23.31 -0.27 7.01
CA ASN A 376 24.66 0.15 7.38
C ASN A 376 24.61 1.29 8.40
N ASP A 377 25.55 1.29 9.34
CA ASP A 377 25.72 2.30 10.39
C ASP A 377 27.13 2.93 10.40
N LYS A 378 27.98 2.56 9.43
CA LYS A 378 29.38 3.04 9.32
C LYS A 378 29.59 3.89 8.07
N ASP A 379 30.71 4.59 7.99
CA ASP A 379 31.14 5.31 6.79
C ASP A 379 31.59 4.39 5.65
N TYR A 380 31.77 3.10 5.94
CA TYR A 380 32.03 2.04 4.97
C TYR A 380 30.95 0.94 5.02
N PHE A 381 30.60 0.37 3.87
CA PHE A 381 29.78 -0.83 3.79
C PHE A 381 30.66 -2.08 3.70
N GLU A 382 30.58 -2.95 4.71
CA GLU A 382 31.37 -4.17 4.78
C GLU A 382 30.67 -5.35 4.10
N ILE A 383 31.38 -6.01 3.19
CA ILE A 383 30.92 -7.21 2.47
C ILE A 383 32.08 -8.19 2.29
N SER A 384 31.83 -9.48 2.48
CA SER A 384 32.86 -10.50 2.21
C SER A 384 32.96 -10.78 0.71
N LEU A 385 34.12 -11.26 0.26
CA LEU A 385 34.31 -11.60 -1.15
C LEU A 385 33.35 -12.71 -1.63
N ASP A 386 33.08 -13.73 -0.81
CA ASP A 386 32.08 -14.78 -1.13
C ASP A 386 30.67 -14.22 -1.31
N GLU A 387 30.29 -13.29 -0.42
CA GLU A 387 29.01 -12.59 -0.49
C GLU A 387 28.93 -11.74 -1.76
N LEU A 388 30.00 -10.99 -2.08
CA LEU A 388 30.08 -10.15 -3.27
C LEU A 388 30.00 -10.98 -4.57
N SER A 389 30.65 -12.14 -4.63
CA SER A 389 30.56 -13.06 -5.78
C SER A 389 29.13 -13.57 -6.02
N LYS A 390 28.34 -13.72 -4.96
CA LYS A 390 26.98 -14.29 -5.00
C LYS A 390 25.89 -13.25 -4.72
N ALA A 391 26.22 -11.96 -4.84
CA ALA A 391 25.36 -10.87 -4.39
C ALA A 391 24.09 -10.69 -5.24
N ASN A 392 24.03 -11.31 -6.42
CA ASN A 392 22.89 -11.33 -7.34
C ASN A 392 22.37 -9.92 -7.72
N MET A 393 23.27 -8.94 -7.87
CA MET A 393 22.89 -7.55 -8.13
C MET A 393 22.26 -7.34 -9.52
N GLU A 394 22.32 -8.33 -10.42
CA GLU A 394 21.60 -8.33 -11.69
C GLU A 394 20.07 -8.30 -11.54
N HIS A 395 19.53 -8.55 -10.34
CA HIS A 395 18.12 -8.34 -10.03
C HIS A 395 17.78 -6.88 -9.71
N LEU A 396 18.75 -6.08 -9.27
CA LEU A 396 18.64 -4.63 -9.17
C LEU A 396 18.89 -4.01 -10.55
N SER A 397 17.83 -3.81 -11.31
CA SER A 397 17.90 -3.36 -12.70
C SER A 397 16.66 -2.56 -13.07
N THR A 398 16.72 -1.87 -14.21
CA THR A 398 15.60 -1.05 -14.66
C THR A 398 14.34 -1.88 -14.94
N GLY A 399 14.46 -3.16 -15.33
CA GLY A 399 13.30 -4.03 -15.56
C GLY A 399 12.28 -3.46 -16.56
N GLY A 400 12.70 -2.57 -17.47
CA GLY A 400 11.83 -1.82 -18.38
C GLY A 400 11.36 -0.45 -17.87
N SER A 401 11.62 -0.10 -16.61
CA SER A 401 11.39 1.24 -16.05
C SER A 401 12.37 2.27 -16.63
N PRO A 402 11.92 3.50 -16.95
CA PRO A 402 12.83 4.59 -17.31
C PRO A 402 13.65 5.09 -16.11
N VAL A 403 13.32 4.68 -14.88
CA VAL A 403 14.03 5.08 -13.67
C VAL A 403 15.25 4.19 -13.46
N ALA A 404 16.42 4.81 -13.37
CA ALA A 404 17.68 4.11 -13.10
C ALA A 404 17.64 3.41 -11.73
N PRO A 405 18.26 2.23 -11.58
CA PRO A 405 18.27 1.50 -10.32
C PRO A 405 19.01 2.29 -9.25
N LYS A 406 18.54 2.19 -7.99
CA LYS A 406 19.13 2.89 -6.86
C LYS A 406 19.44 1.96 -5.70
N LEU A 407 20.58 2.20 -5.08
CA LEU A 407 21.02 1.54 -3.87
C LEU A 407 21.14 2.58 -2.74
N TYR A 408 20.47 2.32 -1.63
CA TYR A 408 20.50 3.13 -0.43
C TYR A 408 21.10 2.34 0.74
N PHE A 409 21.65 3.09 1.71
CA PHE A 409 22.04 2.57 3.01
C PHE A 409 21.21 3.21 4.11
N SER A 410 20.94 2.50 5.20
CA SER A 410 20.10 3.00 6.31
C SER A 410 20.66 4.26 6.98
N ASN A 411 21.97 4.52 6.91
CA ASN A 411 22.61 5.75 7.39
C ASN A 411 22.77 6.84 6.30
N GLY A 412 22.02 6.73 5.20
CA GLY A 412 21.98 7.72 4.12
C GLY A 412 23.32 7.86 3.39
N SER A 413 23.75 9.11 3.21
CA SER A 413 24.98 9.47 2.48
C SER A 413 26.26 9.31 3.31
N THR A 414 26.16 8.87 4.57
CA THR A 414 27.33 8.64 5.44
C THR A 414 28.22 7.52 4.89
N THR A 415 27.60 6.49 4.31
CA THR A 415 28.33 5.41 3.66
C THR A 415 28.96 5.92 2.36
N THR A 416 30.27 6.11 2.38
CA THR A 416 31.04 6.61 1.24
C THR A 416 32.05 5.60 0.74
N LYS A 417 32.34 4.53 1.48
CA LYS A 417 33.35 3.53 1.11
C LYS A 417 32.74 2.13 1.11
N MET A 418 33.39 1.20 0.42
CA MET A 418 33.17 -0.24 0.64
C MET A 418 34.37 -0.84 1.36
N ARG A 419 34.14 -1.85 2.21
CA ARG A 419 35.20 -2.68 2.80
C ARG A 419 35.00 -4.12 2.35
N ILE A 420 36.00 -4.68 1.67
CA ILE A 420 35.95 -6.07 1.19
C ILE A 420 36.82 -6.93 2.09
N THR A 421 36.22 -7.90 2.76
CA THR A 421 36.92 -8.88 3.61
C THR A 421 37.12 -10.20 2.88
N THR A 422 38.25 -10.86 3.11
CA THR A 422 38.58 -12.15 2.49
C THR A 422 38.39 -13.28 3.49
N ASN A 423 37.32 -14.08 3.31
CA ASN A 423 37.09 -15.31 4.06
C ASN A 423 37.29 -16.51 3.14
N GLY A 424 38.56 -16.88 2.87
CA GLY A 424 38.92 -18.09 2.12
C GLY A 424 39.43 -17.87 0.68
N THR A 425 38.95 -16.83 -0.02
CA THR A 425 39.41 -16.48 -1.38
C THR A 425 39.97 -15.06 -1.40
N SER A 426 41.05 -14.84 -2.15
CA SER A 426 41.72 -13.53 -2.27
C SER A 426 41.70 -12.96 -3.71
N GLN A 427 40.94 -13.58 -4.62
CA GLN A 427 40.83 -13.19 -6.03
C GLN A 427 39.38 -12.82 -6.38
N LEU A 428 39.23 -11.73 -7.13
CA LEU A 428 37.94 -11.32 -7.69
C LEU A 428 37.59 -12.21 -8.88
N ASP A 429 36.45 -12.89 -8.81
CA ASP A 429 35.84 -13.50 -9.98
C ASP A 429 35.00 -12.47 -10.78
N GLN A 430 34.54 -12.87 -11.97
CA GLN A 430 33.76 -11.97 -12.84
C GLN A 430 32.43 -11.54 -12.22
N SER A 431 31.78 -12.41 -11.43
CA SER A 431 30.52 -12.10 -10.77
C SER A 431 30.73 -11.04 -9.69
N ALA A 432 31.78 -11.15 -8.89
CA ALA A 432 32.18 -10.15 -7.90
C ALA A 432 32.46 -8.79 -8.55
N ILE A 433 33.13 -8.77 -9.71
CA ILE A 433 33.38 -7.54 -10.48
C ILE A 433 32.06 -6.91 -10.93
N ASN A 434 31.13 -7.69 -11.50
CA ASN A 434 29.85 -7.19 -11.97
C ASN A 434 28.98 -6.65 -10.82
N ASN A 435 28.93 -7.38 -9.70
CA ASN A 435 28.21 -6.96 -8.51
C ASN A 435 28.83 -5.68 -7.92
N LEU A 436 30.15 -5.61 -7.81
CA LEU A 436 30.88 -4.43 -7.35
C LEU A 436 30.56 -3.20 -8.19
N ASN A 437 30.60 -3.35 -9.52
CA ASN A 437 30.23 -2.26 -10.44
C ASN A 437 28.79 -1.79 -10.21
N SER A 438 27.87 -2.69 -9.89
CA SER A 438 26.47 -2.35 -9.58
C SER A 438 26.36 -1.54 -8.28
N TYR A 439 27.06 -1.93 -7.20
CA TYR A 439 27.11 -1.16 -5.95
C TYR A 439 27.57 0.29 -6.20
N PHE A 440 28.66 0.47 -6.94
CA PHE A 440 29.21 1.79 -7.25
C PHE A 440 28.40 2.56 -8.29
N SER A 441 27.66 1.89 -9.18
CA SER A 441 26.84 2.58 -10.19
C SER A 441 25.51 3.07 -9.64
N TYR A 442 24.94 2.36 -8.66
CA TYR A 442 23.60 2.61 -8.15
C TYR A 442 23.57 3.41 -6.83
N ASN A 443 24.73 3.68 -6.23
CA ASN A 443 24.84 4.56 -5.06
C ASN A 443 25.74 5.76 -5.35
N GLU A 444 25.18 6.98 -5.27
CA GLU A 444 25.90 8.22 -5.64
C GLU A 444 27.11 8.51 -4.75
N ALA A 445 27.06 8.19 -3.45
CA ALA A 445 28.18 8.43 -2.54
C ALA A 445 29.36 7.49 -2.82
N LEU A 446 29.09 6.20 -3.05
CA LEU A 446 30.11 5.24 -3.50
C LEU A 446 30.66 5.63 -4.87
N LYS A 447 29.79 5.97 -5.82
CA LYS A 447 30.18 6.40 -7.18
C LYS A 447 31.15 7.57 -7.18
N ALA A 448 30.93 8.53 -6.30
CA ALA A 448 31.76 9.72 -6.16
C ALA A 448 33.12 9.40 -5.53
N SER A 449 33.17 8.55 -4.49
CA SER A 449 34.41 8.24 -3.79
C SER A 449 35.30 7.23 -4.53
N LYS A 450 34.69 6.27 -5.22
CA LYS A 450 35.33 5.06 -5.77
C LYS A 450 36.29 4.36 -4.79
N THR A 451 36.03 4.45 -3.49
CA THR A 451 36.99 4.03 -2.45
C THR A 451 36.64 2.65 -1.87
N ILE A 452 37.63 1.76 -1.85
CA ILE A 452 37.52 0.41 -1.30
C ILE A 452 38.63 0.17 -0.26
N GLN A 453 38.23 -0.28 0.92
CA GLN A 453 39.11 -0.72 1.99
C GLN A 453 39.36 -2.22 1.90
N VAL A 454 40.62 -2.62 2.06
CA VAL A 454 41.06 -4.02 2.16
C VAL A 454 42.09 -4.15 3.28
N ASP A 455 42.30 -5.36 3.80
CA ASP A 455 43.22 -5.57 4.92
C ASP A 455 44.69 -5.32 4.55
N ASN A 456 45.07 -5.57 3.30
CA ASN A 456 46.41 -5.34 2.81
C ASN A 456 46.39 -4.74 1.39
N THR A 457 46.87 -3.49 1.27
CA THR A 457 46.94 -2.73 0.00
C THR A 457 47.95 -3.27 -1.02
N SER A 458 48.79 -4.21 -0.60
CA SER A 458 49.75 -4.93 -1.44
C SER A 458 49.25 -6.33 -1.86
N SER A 459 48.04 -6.73 -1.44
CA SER A 459 47.46 -8.02 -1.80
C SER A 459 47.08 -8.10 -3.29
N THR A 460 46.93 -9.32 -3.80
CA THR A 460 46.40 -9.56 -5.16
C THR A 460 45.03 -8.91 -5.35
N LEU A 461 44.15 -8.99 -4.34
CA LEU A 461 42.86 -8.31 -4.33
C LEU A 461 43.02 -6.80 -4.54
N ALA A 462 43.93 -6.16 -3.78
CA ALA A 462 44.18 -4.73 -3.89
C ALA A 462 44.68 -4.32 -5.29
N GLN A 463 45.57 -5.12 -5.89
CA GLN A 463 46.06 -4.88 -7.24
C GLN A 463 44.95 -5.03 -8.28
N SER A 464 44.11 -6.08 -8.18
CA SER A 464 42.95 -6.26 -9.06
C SER A 464 41.97 -5.09 -8.98
N LEU A 465 41.66 -4.61 -7.77
CA LEU A 465 40.77 -3.47 -7.57
C LEU A 465 41.36 -2.17 -8.15
N LYS A 466 42.66 -1.92 -7.98
CA LYS A 466 43.36 -0.77 -8.60
C LYS A 466 43.30 -0.84 -10.12
N ASN A 467 43.49 -2.02 -10.70
CA ASN A 467 43.41 -2.22 -12.16
C ASN A 467 41.99 -1.98 -12.71
N LEU A 468 40.95 -2.15 -11.89
CA LEU A 468 39.57 -1.80 -12.23
C LEU A 468 39.25 -0.30 -12.04
N GLY A 469 40.22 0.50 -11.57
CA GLY A 469 40.08 1.95 -11.42
C GLY A 469 39.52 2.42 -10.07
N TYR A 470 39.57 1.58 -9.04
CA TYR A 470 39.16 1.96 -7.68
C TYR A 470 40.33 2.53 -6.87
N ASN A 471 40.00 3.45 -5.96
CA ASN A 471 40.92 3.94 -4.93
C ASN A 471 40.96 2.89 -3.81
N VAL A 472 42.14 2.30 -3.55
CA VAL A 472 42.28 1.22 -2.56
C VAL A 472 43.07 1.69 -1.34
N GLU A 473 42.47 1.58 -0.15
CA GLU A 473 43.01 1.99 1.14
C GLU A 473 43.12 0.79 2.10
N THR A 474 43.96 0.89 3.13
CA THR A 474 44.03 -0.11 4.20
C THR A 474 42.83 0.03 5.14
N SER A 475 42.22 -1.07 5.55
CA SER A 475 41.19 -1.07 6.59
C SER A 475 41.79 -0.55 7.91
N SER A 476 41.28 0.59 8.40
CA SER A 476 41.57 1.04 9.75
C SER A 476 40.68 0.23 10.69
N ASN A 477 41.28 -0.74 11.38
CA ASN A 477 40.66 -1.30 12.57
C ASN A 477 40.86 -0.25 13.67
N ASN A 478 39.81 0.49 14.02
CA ASN A 478 39.76 1.16 15.31
C ASN A 478 39.65 0.04 16.37
N ILE A 479 40.79 -0.57 16.70
CA ILE A 479 40.95 -1.33 17.93
C ILE A 479 41.03 -0.27 19.02
N ILE A 480 39.87 0.15 19.54
CA ILE A 480 39.85 0.70 20.89
C ILE A 480 39.86 -0.53 21.81
N THR A 481 41.06 -0.88 22.28
CA THR A 481 41.26 -1.75 23.45
C THR A 481 40.55 -1.19 24.66
#